data_AF-A0A3B6BA33-F1
#
_entry.id   AF-A0A3B6BA33-F1
#
_cell.length_a   1.000
_cell.length_b   1.000
_cell.length_c   1.000
_cell.angle_alpha   90.00
_cell.angle_beta   90.00
_cell.angle_gamma   90.00
#
_symmetry.space_group_name_H-M   'P 1'
#
loop_
_entity.id
_entity.type
_entity.pdbx_description
1 polymer ?
#
loop_
_entity_poly.entity_id
_entity_poly.type
_entity_poly.pdbx_seq_one_letter_code
_entity_poly.pdbx_strand_id
1 'polypeptide(L)'
;MALELIEDIHAGVEGTCPRTVSCADVTVLATRDALLQAGGPYIDFPLGRRDGLTPASPDLVLALPAPSFDVPTLISSFGNRSLGVADLVALSGAHAFGVAHCPSFSDRFTPIIDANPAIGPKFAKMLQAKCAKDVPEGTVTQALDGLTPKVFDNLYYTDLITRRGLLKSDQGLIDHSDTKGMAAQFALNQLVFFNQFANSMVKMSNMDVLTGSQGEIRLNCAVPNARAEGIQTAGNEGHASNM
;
A
#
# COMPACT_ATOMS: atom_id res chain seq x y z
N MET A 1 5.48 13.73 -8.52
CA MET A 1 4.74 12.50 -8.17
C MET A 1 5.57 11.65 -7.20
N ALA A 2 5.03 10.57 -6.62
CA ALA A 2 5.76 9.78 -5.61
C ALA A 2 7.09 9.19 -6.12
N LEU A 3 7.16 8.79 -7.39
CA LEU A 3 8.41 8.29 -8.00
C LEU A 3 9.48 9.38 -8.09
N GLU A 4 9.11 10.60 -8.49
CA GLU A 4 10.03 11.75 -8.52
C GLU A 4 10.57 12.06 -7.11
N LEU A 5 9.74 11.95 -6.06
CA LEU A 5 10.20 12.14 -4.69
C LEU A 5 11.25 11.10 -4.29
N ILE A 6 11.09 9.85 -4.71
CA ILE A 6 12.09 8.80 -4.45
C ILE A 6 13.39 9.09 -5.20
N GLU A 7 13.32 9.54 -6.46
CA GLU A 7 14.50 9.97 -7.22
C GLU A 7 15.21 11.16 -6.56
N ASP A 8 14.47 12.16 -6.08
CA ASP A 8 15.03 13.34 -5.42
C ASP A 8 15.75 12.97 -4.10
N ILE A 9 15.13 12.10 -3.29
CA ILE A 9 15.74 11.58 -2.06
C ILE A 9 17.01 10.80 -2.42
N HIS A 10 16.92 9.91 -3.40
CA HIS A 10 18.05 9.10 -3.85
C HIS A 10 19.20 9.97 -4.37
N ALA A 11 18.92 11.00 -5.17
CA ALA A 11 19.93 11.93 -5.67
C ALA A 11 20.66 12.68 -4.53
N GLY A 12 19.93 13.09 -3.49
CA GLY A 12 20.53 13.69 -2.30
C GLY A 12 21.44 12.72 -1.53
N VAL A 13 21.03 11.45 -1.42
CA VAL A 13 21.82 10.39 -0.79
C VAL A 13 23.07 10.06 -1.61
N GLU A 14 22.96 9.90 -2.93
CA GLU A 14 24.09 9.66 -3.82
C GLU A 14 25.11 10.80 -3.81
N GLY A 15 24.66 12.05 -3.68
CA GLY A 15 25.55 13.20 -3.51
C GLY A 15 26.37 13.18 -2.22
N THR A 16 25.94 12.41 -1.21
CA THR A 16 26.59 12.31 0.10
C THR A 16 27.41 11.03 0.25
N CYS A 17 26.84 9.89 -0.16
CA CYS A 17 27.46 8.57 -0.10
C CYS A 17 27.30 7.83 -1.45
N PRO A 18 28.15 8.15 -2.44
CA PRO A 18 28.01 7.61 -3.78
C PRO A 18 28.01 6.07 -3.82
N ARG A 19 27.15 5.49 -4.65
CA ARG A 19 27.06 4.05 -4.96
C ARG A 19 26.94 3.15 -3.72
N THR A 20 26.28 3.64 -2.68
CA THR A 20 26.24 2.95 -1.39
C THR A 20 24.82 2.49 -1.02
N VAL A 21 23.80 3.32 -1.25
CA VAL A 21 22.43 3.06 -0.80
C VAL A 21 21.57 2.69 -2.00
N SER A 22 20.87 1.56 -1.93
CA SER A 22 19.97 1.12 -3.00
C SER A 22 18.66 1.90 -3.00
N CYS A 23 18.02 1.95 -4.16
CA CYS A 23 16.66 2.50 -4.28
C CYS A 23 15.63 1.73 -3.46
N ALA A 24 15.82 0.41 -3.34
CA ALA A 24 15.03 -0.44 -2.46
C ALA A 24 15.13 0.01 -0.99
N ASP A 25 16.33 0.32 -0.50
CA ASP A 25 16.51 0.82 0.87
C ASP A 25 16.03 2.27 1.05
N VAL A 26 16.20 3.14 0.05
CA VAL A 26 15.59 4.49 0.04
C VAL A 26 14.07 4.39 0.19
N THR A 27 13.43 3.48 -0.55
CA THR A 27 11.97 3.32 -0.52
C THR A 27 11.45 2.92 0.85
N VAL A 28 12.08 1.96 1.54
CA VAL A 28 11.64 1.55 2.88
C VAL A 28 11.91 2.63 3.93
N LEU A 29 13.03 3.36 3.82
CA LEU A 29 13.35 4.47 4.73
C LEU A 29 12.38 5.64 4.55
N ALA A 30 12.07 6.01 3.31
CA ALA A 30 11.06 7.02 2.99
C ALA A 30 9.67 6.60 3.51
N THR A 31 9.33 5.32 3.42
CA THR A 31 8.08 4.76 3.96
C THR A 31 8.00 4.93 5.48
N ARG A 32 9.08 4.60 6.21
CA ARG A 32 9.16 4.82 7.67
C ARG A 32 8.93 6.28 8.01
N ASP A 33 9.63 7.19 7.32
CA ASP A 33 9.59 8.62 7.64
C ASP A 33 8.23 9.24 7.28
N ALA A 34 7.56 8.76 6.22
CA ALA A 34 6.20 9.13 5.88
C ALA A 34 5.18 8.67 6.94
N LEU A 35 5.30 7.42 7.41
CA LEU A 35 4.42 6.88 8.46
C LEU A 35 4.58 7.64 9.78
N LEU A 36 5.82 7.94 10.18
CA LEU A 36 6.11 8.74 11.37
C LEU A 36 5.50 10.14 11.29
N GLN A 37 5.66 10.81 10.14
CA GLN A 37 5.06 12.12 9.92
C GLN A 37 3.53 12.09 9.96
N ALA A 38 2.91 10.97 9.58
CA ALA A 38 1.48 10.75 9.69
C ALA A 38 1.00 10.38 11.11
N GLY A 39 1.92 10.21 12.09
CA GLY A 39 1.58 9.84 13.47
C GLY A 39 1.66 8.34 13.78
N GLY A 40 2.17 7.54 12.83
CA GLY A 40 2.38 6.11 12.98
C GLY A 40 3.63 5.74 13.80
N PRO A 41 3.87 4.43 14.00
CA PRO A 41 5.02 3.97 14.77
C PRO A 41 6.35 4.16 14.01
N TYR A 42 7.45 4.30 14.76
CA TYR A 42 8.79 4.12 14.20
C TYR A 42 8.98 2.64 13.84
N ILE A 43 9.41 2.37 12.61
CA ILE A 43 9.69 1.02 12.13
C ILE A 43 11.18 0.93 11.81
N ASP A 44 11.89 0.06 12.53
CA ASP A 44 13.30 -0.18 12.28
C ASP A 44 13.47 -1.21 11.17
N PHE A 45 13.55 -0.74 9.92
CA PHE A 45 13.72 -1.62 8.77
C PHE A 45 15.16 -2.15 8.70
N PRO A 46 15.36 -3.47 8.57
CA PRO A 46 16.66 -4.01 8.17
C PRO A 46 17.05 -3.41 6.81
N LEU A 47 18.32 -3.03 6.64
CA LEU A 47 18.87 -2.48 5.40
C LEU A 47 19.82 -3.49 4.72
N GLY A 48 20.30 -3.16 3.53
CA GLY A 48 21.18 -3.98 2.71
C GLY A 48 20.47 -4.62 1.50
N ARG A 49 19.28 -4.13 1.14
CA ARG A 49 18.62 -4.56 -0.10
C ARG A 49 19.39 -4.07 -1.31
N ARG A 50 19.24 -4.78 -2.41
CA ARG A 50 19.78 -4.41 -3.72
C ARG A 50 18.67 -4.30 -4.74
N ASP A 51 18.93 -3.50 -5.76
CA ASP A 51 17.97 -3.16 -6.79
C ASP A 51 17.90 -4.26 -7.85
N GLY A 52 16.68 -4.58 -8.28
CA GLY A 52 16.44 -5.54 -9.36
C GLY A 52 17.07 -5.10 -10.68
N LEU A 53 17.40 -6.06 -11.55
CA LEU A 53 17.93 -5.77 -12.88
C LEU A 53 16.82 -5.65 -13.95
N THR A 54 15.62 -6.10 -13.61
CA THR A 54 14.45 -6.08 -14.48
C THR A 54 13.23 -5.63 -13.68
N PRO A 55 12.21 -5.02 -14.33
CA PRO A 55 10.91 -4.83 -13.70
C PRO A 55 10.30 -6.16 -13.23
N ALA A 56 9.30 -6.06 -12.33
CA ALA A 56 8.47 -7.20 -11.97
C ALA A 56 7.77 -7.78 -13.21
N SER A 57 7.56 -9.10 -13.25
CA SER A 57 6.80 -9.72 -14.33
C SER A 57 5.34 -9.29 -14.30
N PRO A 58 4.65 -9.24 -15.46
CA PRO A 58 3.22 -8.95 -15.50
C PRO A 58 2.39 -9.87 -14.59
N ASP A 59 2.73 -11.17 -14.53
CA ASP A 59 2.04 -12.13 -13.66
C ASP A 59 2.15 -11.76 -12.18
N LEU A 60 3.30 -11.24 -11.73
CA LEU A 60 3.48 -10.79 -10.35
C LEU A 60 2.66 -9.54 -10.05
N VAL A 61 2.58 -8.61 -11.01
CA VAL A 61 1.77 -7.39 -10.89
C VAL A 61 0.28 -7.74 -10.85
N LEU A 62 -0.17 -8.67 -11.69
CA LEU A 62 -1.56 -9.11 -11.76
C LEU A 62 -1.98 -10.01 -10.59
N ALA A 63 -1.02 -10.52 -9.81
CA ALA A 63 -1.28 -11.27 -8.58
C ALA A 63 -1.52 -10.38 -7.35
N LEU A 64 -1.41 -9.04 -7.48
CA LEU A 64 -1.66 -8.12 -6.38
C LEU A 64 -3.13 -8.19 -5.91
N PRO A 65 -3.40 -8.09 -4.59
CA PRO A 65 -4.76 -8.12 -4.06
C PRO A 65 -5.64 -7.00 -4.65
N ALA A 66 -6.81 -7.37 -5.17
CA ALA A 66 -7.80 -6.39 -5.63
C ALA A 66 -8.68 -5.89 -4.47
N PRO A 67 -9.21 -4.65 -4.54
CA PRO A 67 -10.08 -4.09 -3.49
C PRO A 67 -11.41 -4.83 -3.33
N SER A 68 -11.81 -5.63 -4.33
CA SER A 68 -13.04 -6.42 -4.36
C SER A 68 -12.89 -7.84 -3.81
N PHE A 69 -11.67 -8.28 -3.46
CA PHE A 69 -11.41 -9.62 -2.95
C PHE A 69 -12.09 -9.87 -1.61
N ASP A 70 -12.59 -11.09 -1.42
CA ASP A 70 -13.09 -11.56 -0.13
C ASP A 70 -11.94 -11.97 0.80
N VAL A 71 -12.24 -12.12 2.09
CA VAL A 71 -11.22 -12.42 3.10
C VAL A 71 -10.51 -13.76 2.84
N PRO A 72 -11.17 -14.86 2.45
CA PRO A 72 -10.47 -16.10 2.08
C PRO A 72 -9.45 -15.90 0.95
N THR A 73 -9.81 -15.13 -0.08
CA THR A 73 -8.90 -14.80 -1.19
C THR A 73 -7.73 -13.94 -0.72
N LEU A 74 -7.98 -12.96 0.16
CA LEU A 74 -6.92 -12.13 0.77
C LEU A 74 -5.96 -12.96 1.63
N ILE A 75 -6.48 -13.87 2.46
CA ILE A 75 -5.66 -14.78 3.27
C ILE A 75 -4.76 -15.64 2.38
N SER A 76 -5.31 -16.19 1.28
CA SER A 76 -4.52 -16.96 0.31
C SER A 76 -3.45 -16.11 -0.37
N SER A 77 -3.80 -14.91 -0.82
CA SER A 77 -2.88 -13.98 -1.50
C SER A 77 -1.71 -13.57 -0.59
N PHE A 78 -1.99 -13.22 0.67
CA PHE A 78 -0.96 -12.93 1.67
C PHE A 78 -0.14 -14.18 2.02
N GLY A 79 -0.80 -15.33 2.18
CA GLY A 79 -0.15 -16.61 2.49
C GLY A 79 0.86 -17.04 1.42
N ASN A 80 0.55 -16.83 0.14
CA ASN A 80 1.46 -17.09 -0.99
C ASN A 80 2.72 -16.21 -0.95
N ARG A 81 2.71 -15.12 -0.19
CA ARG A 81 3.83 -14.21 0.06
C ARG A 81 4.44 -14.41 1.46
N SER A 82 4.14 -15.53 2.11
CA SER A 82 4.56 -15.85 3.48
C SER A 82 4.03 -14.89 4.55
N LEU A 83 2.96 -14.15 4.28
CA LEU A 83 2.27 -13.27 5.22
C LEU A 83 1.03 -13.97 5.79
N GLY A 84 0.87 -13.97 7.11
CA GLY A 84 -0.25 -14.63 7.78
C GLY A 84 -1.47 -13.73 7.97
N VAL A 85 -2.51 -14.26 8.63
CA VAL A 85 -3.74 -13.51 8.93
C VAL A 85 -3.46 -12.24 9.75
N ALA A 86 -2.52 -12.31 10.70
CA ALA A 86 -2.12 -11.15 11.48
C ALA A 86 -1.50 -10.04 10.61
N ASP A 87 -0.71 -10.43 9.61
CA ASP A 87 -0.10 -9.51 8.65
C ASP A 87 -1.15 -8.89 7.74
N LEU A 88 -2.12 -9.67 7.27
CA LEU A 88 -3.27 -9.16 6.51
C LEU A 88 -4.01 -8.07 7.29
N VAL A 89 -4.50 -8.38 8.50
CA VAL A 89 -5.32 -7.43 9.26
C VAL A 89 -4.54 -6.17 9.63
N ALA A 90 -3.25 -6.31 9.99
CA ALA A 90 -2.43 -5.17 10.35
C ALA A 90 -2.08 -4.32 9.12
N LEU A 91 -1.55 -4.91 8.05
CA LEU A 91 -1.15 -4.16 6.85
C LEU A 91 -2.32 -3.47 6.16
N SER A 92 -3.54 -4.02 6.23
CA SER A 92 -4.76 -3.31 5.80
C SER A 92 -5.00 -2.01 6.55
N GLY A 93 -4.50 -1.87 7.79
CA GLY A 93 -4.52 -0.62 8.54
C GLY A 93 -3.74 0.52 7.89
N ALA A 94 -2.93 0.26 6.86
CA ALA A 94 -2.35 1.32 6.02
C ALA A 94 -3.41 2.19 5.34
N HIS A 95 -4.64 1.69 5.19
CA HIS A 95 -5.79 2.45 4.72
C HIS A 95 -6.34 3.48 5.74
N ALA A 96 -5.69 3.66 6.90
CA ALA A 96 -5.96 4.77 7.82
C ALA A 96 -5.70 6.16 7.21
N PHE A 97 -4.94 6.23 6.11
CA PHE A 97 -4.72 7.48 5.38
C PHE A 97 -4.68 7.23 3.87
N GLY A 98 -4.81 8.31 3.09
CA GLY A 98 -4.81 8.24 1.64
C GLY A 98 -6.22 8.14 1.03
N VAL A 99 -6.28 7.84 -0.27
CA VAL A 99 -7.52 7.90 -1.06
C VAL A 99 -7.64 6.71 -1.99
N ALA A 100 -8.87 6.37 -2.38
CA ALA A 100 -9.19 5.45 -3.46
C ALA A 100 -10.01 6.16 -4.54
N HIS A 101 -9.89 5.72 -5.79
CA HIS A 101 -10.71 6.18 -6.90
C HIS A 101 -12.04 5.43 -6.92
N CYS A 102 -13.10 6.07 -7.43
CA CYS A 102 -14.45 5.49 -7.50
C CYS A 102 -14.51 4.05 -8.08
N PRO A 103 -13.77 3.69 -9.14
CA PRO A 103 -13.77 2.31 -9.67
C PRO A 103 -13.31 1.25 -8.66
N SER A 104 -12.56 1.62 -7.63
CA SER A 104 -12.06 0.69 -6.60
C SER A 104 -13.11 0.27 -5.58
N PHE A 105 -14.26 0.94 -5.51
CA PHE A 105 -15.29 0.68 -4.48
C PHE A 105 -16.73 0.86 -4.97
N SER A 106 -16.95 1.13 -6.25
CA SER A 106 -18.29 1.33 -6.82
C SER A 106 -19.13 0.05 -6.86
N ASP A 107 -18.48 -1.12 -6.84
CA ASP A 107 -19.09 -2.44 -6.69
C ASP A 107 -19.90 -2.57 -5.39
N ARG A 108 -19.60 -1.75 -4.38
CA ARG A 108 -20.31 -1.75 -3.09
C ARG A 108 -21.69 -1.11 -3.15
N PHE A 109 -22.03 -0.40 -4.21
CA PHE A 109 -23.34 0.25 -4.35
C PHE A 109 -23.92 0.25 -5.77
N THR A 110 -23.26 -0.42 -6.70
CA THR A 110 -23.70 -0.54 -8.10
C THR A 110 -23.67 -2.01 -8.53
N PRO A 111 -24.75 -2.54 -9.16
CA PRO A 111 -26.03 -1.88 -9.46
C PRO A 111 -26.95 -1.74 -8.24
N ILE A 112 -26.64 -2.45 -7.15
CA ILE A 112 -27.38 -2.42 -5.89
C ILE A 112 -26.41 -2.27 -4.72
N ILE A 113 -26.91 -1.82 -3.57
CA ILE A 113 -26.14 -1.73 -2.34
C ILE A 113 -25.71 -3.13 -1.89
N ASP A 114 -24.40 -3.34 -1.74
CA ASP A 114 -23.83 -4.62 -1.33
C ASP A 114 -24.25 -4.97 0.10
N ALA A 115 -24.69 -6.20 0.28
CA ALA A 115 -25.10 -6.78 1.57
C ALA A 115 -24.03 -7.72 2.14
N ASN A 116 -22.99 -8.09 1.38
CA ASN A 116 -21.95 -9.01 1.82
C ASN A 116 -20.55 -8.70 1.20
N PRO A 117 -19.66 -8.03 1.96
CA PRO A 117 -19.87 -7.50 3.29
C PRO A 117 -20.80 -6.28 3.26
N ALA A 118 -21.64 -6.11 4.28
CA ALA A 118 -22.64 -5.04 4.28
C ALA A 118 -22.01 -3.64 4.40
N ILE A 119 -22.49 -2.68 3.61
CA ILE A 119 -22.17 -1.25 3.74
C ILE A 119 -23.30 -0.50 4.44
N GLY A 120 -22.96 0.50 5.25
CA GLY A 120 -23.95 1.39 5.87
C GLY A 120 -24.80 2.10 4.79
N PRO A 121 -26.14 1.98 4.80
CA PRO A 121 -26.97 2.49 3.69
C PRO A 121 -26.86 4.00 3.44
N LYS A 122 -26.63 4.79 4.50
CA LYS A 122 -26.38 6.24 4.38
C LYS A 122 -25.03 6.52 3.73
N PHE A 123 -24.00 5.76 4.10
CA PHE A 123 -22.66 5.88 3.55
C PHE A 123 -22.64 5.48 2.07
N ALA A 124 -23.28 4.35 1.73
CA ALA A 124 -23.44 3.89 0.35
C ALA A 124 -24.11 4.95 -0.54
N LYS A 125 -25.21 5.56 -0.09
CA LYS A 125 -25.89 6.65 -0.84
C LYS A 125 -25.00 7.87 -1.04
N MET A 126 -24.20 8.22 -0.03
CA MET A 126 -23.23 9.33 -0.15
C MET A 126 -22.17 9.01 -1.21
N LEU A 127 -21.58 7.80 -1.16
CA LEU A 127 -20.58 7.36 -2.15
C LEU A 127 -21.17 7.27 -3.56
N GLN A 128 -22.40 6.76 -3.71
CA GLN A 128 -23.11 6.70 -4.98
C GLN A 128 -23.29 8.10 -5.59
N ALA A 129 -23.76 9.07 -4.80
CA ALA A 129 -23.92 10.45 -5.25
C ALA A 129 -22.57 11.12 -5.61
N LYS A 130 -21.50 10.73 -4.92
CA LYS A 130 -20.14 11.19 -5.21
C LYS A 130 -19.61 10.62 -6.52
N CYS A 131 -19.69 9.30 -6.71
CA CYS A 131 -19.18 8.62 -7.89
C CYS A 131 -20.04 8.80 -9.14
N ALA A 132 -21.29 9.25 -9.02
CA ALA A 132 -22.07 9.72 -10.16
C ALA A 132 -21.43 10.91 -10.91
N LYS A 133 -20.44 11.57 -10.29
CA LYS A 133 -19.68 12.68 -10.89
C LYS A 133 -18.33 12.25 -11.48
N ASP A 134 -18.03 10.95 -11.48
CA ASP A 134 -16.74 10.41 -11.95
C ASP A 134 -16.68 10.33 -13.49
N VAL A 135 -16.65 11.51 -14.11
CA VAL A 135 -16.61 11.68 -15.57
C VAL A 135 -15.52 12.71 -15.93
N PRO A 136 -14.41 12.29 -16.59
CA PRO A 136 -14.10 10.91 -16.99
C PRO A 136 -13.86 9.98 -15.79
N GLU A 137 -14.02 8.68 -16.02
CA GLU A 137 -13.84 7.64 -14.99
C GLU A 137 -12.45 7.71 -14.35
N GLY A 138 -12.38 7.51 -13.03
CA GLY A 138 -11.13 7.51 -12.27
C GLY A 138 -10.64 8.91 -11.86
N THR A 139 -11.43 9.96 -12.03
CA THR A 139 -11.04 11.33 -11.62
C THR A 139 -11.51 11.71 -10.21
N VAL A 140 -12.54 11.05 -9.71
CA VAL A 140 -13.11 11.30 -8.38
C VAL A 140 -12.55 10.32 -7.36
N THR A 141 -12.05 10.87 -6.25
CA THR A 141 -11.45 10.12 -5.14
C THR A 141 -12.22 10.25 -3.83
N GLN A 142 -12.10 9.26 -2.96
CA GLN A 142 -12.63 9.24 -1.60
C GLN A 142 -11.51 8.85 -0.63
N ALA A 143 -11.44 9.51 0.52
CA ALA A 143 -10.51 9.11 1.57
C ALA A 143 -10.84 7.70 2.09
N LEU A 144 -9.81 6.88 2.28
CA LEU A 144 -9.93 5.51 2.76
C LEU A 144 -10.46 5.46 4.20
N ASP A 145 -9.99 6.38 5.04
CA ASP A 145 -10.53 6.67 6.37
C ASP A 145 -11.38 7.95 6.35
N GLY A 146 -12.64 7.84 6.77
CA GLY A 146 -13.59 8.95 6.82
C GLY A 146 -13.57 9.73 8.13
N LEU A 147 -12.83 9.29 9.15
CA LEU A 147 -12.71 9.94 10.45
C LEU A 147 -11.47 10.84 10.50
N THR A 148 -10.32 10.31 10.09
CA THR A 148 -9.00 10.94 10.25
C THR A 148 -8.13 10.77 8.99
N PRO A 149 -8.56 11.29 7.82
CA PRO A 149 -8.00 10.96 6.50
C PRO A 149 -6.51 11.27 6.25
N LYS A 150 -5.84 11.92 7.20
CA LYS A 150 -4.43 12.34 7.15
C LYS A 150 -3.60 11.85 8.34
N VAL A 151 -4.18 11.05 9.23
CA VAL A 151 -3.50 10.55 10.44
C VAL A 151 -3.42 9.04 10.32
N PHE A 152 -2.24 8.49 10.57
CA PHE A 152 -2.05 7.06 10.70
C PHE A 152 -2.43 6.67 12.14
N ASP A 153 -3.65 6.19 12.33
CA ASP A 153 -4.16 5.73 13.63
C ASP A 153 -5.04 4.48 13.47
N ASN A 154 -5.70 4.05 14.55
CA ASN A 154 -6.55 2.86 14.54
C ASN A 154 -8.03 3.16 14.17
N LEU A 155 -8.38 4.39 13.81
CA LEU A 155 -9.76 4.77 13.50
C LEU A 155 -10.26 4.16 12.19
N TYR A 156 -9.35 3.74 11.30
CA TYR A 156 -9.65 2.81 10.21
C TYR A 156 -10.52 1.63 10.67
N TYR A 157 -10.15 0.96 11.76
CA TYR A 157 -10.90 -0.18 12.28
C TYR A 157 -12.24 0.24 12.92
N THR A 158 -12.34 1.47 13.42
CA THR A 158 -13.61 2.05 13.91
C THR A 158 -14.58 2.27 12.75
N ASP A 159 -14.10 2.72 11.59
CA ASP A 159 -14.90 2.82 10.36
C ASP A 159 -15.42 1.43 9.94
N LEU A 160 -14.62 0.36 10.04
CA LEU A 160 -15.09 -1.00 9.75
C LEU A 160 -16.24 -1.43 10.66
N ILE A 161 -16.10 -1.22 11.98
CA ILE A 161 -17.13 -1.56 12.98
C ILE A 161 -18.45 -0.82 12.70
N THR A 162 -18.36 0.43 12.25
CA THR A 162 -19.52 1.28 11.95
C THR A 162 -20.07 1.11 10.53
N ARG A 163 -19.63 0.08 9.80
CA ARG A 163 -20.05 -0.24 8.41
C ARG A 163 -19.68 0.84 7.39
N ARG A 164 -18.53 1.47 7.61
CA ARG A 164 -17.96 2.56 6.80
C ARG A 164 -16.62 2.19 6.15
N GLY A 165 -16.21 0.92 6.15
CA GLY A 165 -15.06 0.48 5.36
C GLY A 165 -15.31 0.79 3.87
N LEU A 166 -14.38 1.52 3.24
CA LEU A 166 -14.57 1.98 1.87
C LEU A 166 -14.52 0.82 0.87
N LEU A 167 -13.46 0.01 0.94
CA LEU A 167 -13.26 -1.13 0.05
C LEU A 167 -14.00 -2.36 0.57
N LYS A 168 -14.31 -3.29 -0.33
CA LYS A 168 -14.93 -4.56 0.02
C LYS A 168 -13.96 -5.43 0.83
N SER A 169 -12.69 -5.45 0.44
CA SER A 169 -11.59 -6.08 1.16
C SER A 169 -11.48 -5.59 2.60
N ASP A 170 -11.63 -4.28 2.82
CA ASP A 170 -11.59 -3.67 4.15
C ASP A 170 -12.77 -4.13 5.02
N GLN A 171 -14.00 -3.94 4.52
CA GLN A 171 -15.20 -4.24 5.30
C GLN A 171 -15.32 -5.73 5.64
N GLY A 172 -14.75 -6.61 4.80
CA GLY A 172 -14.70 -8.05 5.07
C GLY A 172 -13.92 -8.41 6.34
N LEU A 173 -12.91 -7.63 6.74
CA LEU A 173 -12.04 -7.95 7.88
C LEU A 173 -12.80 -8.01 9.22
N ILE A 174 -13.88 -7.24 9.37
CA ILE A 174 -14.70 -7.24 10.60
C ILE A 174 -15.86 -8.26 10.54
N ASP A 175 -16.09 -8.88 9.39
CA ASP A 175 -17.17 -9.87 9.18
C ASP A 175 -16.67 -11.32 9.23
N HIS A 176 -15.42 -11.57 8.80
CA HIS A 176 -14.87 -12.92 8.74
C HIS A 176 -14.32 -13.39 10.10
N SER A 177 -14.53 -14.68 10.45
CA SER A 177 -14.16 -15.25 11.76
C SER A 177 -12.67 -15.11 12.10
N ASP A 178 -11.82 -15.30 11.10
CA ASP A 178 -10.37 -15.37 11.29
C ASP A 178 -9.73 -13.99 11.51
N THR A 179 -10.39 -12.93 11.04
CA THR A 179 -9.86 -11.56 11.08
C THR A 179 -10.58 -10.66 12.10
N LYS A 180 -11.87 -10.92 12.35
CA LYS A 180 -12.75 -10.05 13.15
C LYS A 180 -12.23 -9.79 14.55
N GLY A 181 -11.73 -10.81 15.23
CA GLY A 181 -11.21 -10.66 16.61
C GLY A 181 -10.05 -9.67 16.68
N MET A 182 -9.13 -9.76 15.73
CA MET A 182 -7.97 -8.88 15.66
C MET A 182 -8.35 -7.47 15.21
N ALA A 183 -9.20 -7.33 14.19
CA ALA A 183 -9.70 -6.02 13.75
C ALA A 183 -10.41 -5.27 14.88
N ALA A 184 -11.24 -5.96 15.67
CA ALA A 184 -11.88 -5.38 16.84
C ALA A 184 -10.87 -5.00 17.93
N GLN A 185 -9.84 -5.82 18.16
CA GLN A 185 -8.78 -5.51 19.11
C GLN A 185 -7.99 -4.26 18.70
N PHE A 186 -7.65 -4.12 17.42
CA PHE A 186 -6.97 -2.94 16.90
C PHE A 186 -7.81 -1.68 17.05
N ALA A 187 -9.12 -1.74 16.80
CA ALA A 187 -10.03 -0.61 17.05
C ALA A 187 -10.02 -0.16 18.53
N LEU A 188 -9.88 -1.09 19.47
CA LEU A 188 -9.87 -0.79 20.91
C LEU A 188 -8.50 -0.34 21.44
N ASN A 189 -7.41 -0.71 20.77
CA ASN A 189 -6.07 -0.47 21.27
C ASN A 189 -5.07 -0.17 20.15
N GLN A 190 -4.76 1.12 19.99
CA GLN A 190 -3.81 1.62 19.00
C GLN A 190 -2.39 1.07 19.21
N LEU A 191 -1.94 0.88 20.45
CA LEU A 191 -0.60 0.35 20.72
C LEU A 191 -0.47 -1.09 20.20
N VAL A 192 -1.50 -1.91 20.38
CA VAL A 192 -1.53 -3.29 19.85
C VAL A 192 -1.53 -3.29 18.32
N PHE A 193 -2.31 -2.39 17.69
CA PHE A 193 -2.27 -2.18 16.25
C PHE A 193 -0.86 -1.79 15.77
N PHE A 194 -0.28 -0.74 16.34
CA PHE A 194 1.03 -0.22 15.93
C PHE A 194 2.15 -1.26 16.08
N ASN A 195 2.14 -2.03 17.17
CA ASN A 195 3.13 -3.10 17.37
C ASN A 195 3.01 -4.19 16.30
N GLN A 196 1.80 -4.65 16.00
CA GLN A 196 1.62 -5.64 14.94
C GLN A 196 1.94 -5.05 13.56
N PHE A 197 1.53 -3.82 13.29
CA PHE A 197 1.81 -3.12 12.03
C PHE A 197 3.32 -3.02 11.77
N ALA A 198 4.10 -2.59 12.77
CA ALA A 198 5.55 -2.51 12.66
C ALA A 198 6.18 -3.88 12.36
N ASN A 199 5.77 -4.93 13.08
CA ASN A 199 6.25 -6.31 12.84
C ASN A 199 5.91 -6.79 11.43
N SER A 200 4.68 -6.56 10.98
CA SER A 200 4.20 -6.98 9.66
C SER A 200 4.85 -6.19 8.53
N MET A 201 5.13 -4.89 8.72
CA MET A 201 5.90 -4.08 7.77
C MET A 201 7.34 -4.57 7.65
N VAL A 202 8.01 -4.89 8.77
CA VAL A 202 9.36 -5.49 8.73
C VAL A 202 9.32 -6.81 7.96
N LYS A 203 8.35 -7.68 8.22
CA LYS A 203 8.19 -8.94 7.51
C LYS A 203 7.96 -8.73 6.00
N MET A 204 7.05 -7.82 5.64
CA MET A 204 6.76 -7.46 4.25
C MET A 204 8.01 -6.91 3.55
N SER A 205 8.78 -6.06 4.23
CA SER A 205 10.01 -5.47 3.67
C SER A 205 11.12 -6.50 3.39
N ASN A 206 11.03 -7.71 3.95
CA ASN A 206 12.03 -8.77 3.77
C ASN A 206 11.61 -9.82 2.74
N MET A 207 10.48 -9.62 2.04
CA MET A 207 10.03 -10.55 1.00
C MET A 207 10.86 -10.41 -0.28
N ASP A 208 11.37 -11.54 -0.79
CA ASP A 208 12.07 -11.64 -2.09
C ASP A 208 13.18 -10.61 -2.32
N VAL A 209 13.87 -10.21 -1.26
CA VAL A 209 14.92 -9.21 -1.33
C VAL A 209 16.18 -9.74 -2.00
N LEU A 210 16.81 -8.90 -2.83
CA LEU A 210 18.15 -9.16 -3.36
C LEU A 210 19.19 -8.68 -2.34
N THR A 211 20.19 -9.51 -2.05
CA THR A 211 21.25 -9.21 -1.07
C THR A 211 22.63 -9.63 -1.57
N GLY A 212 23.68 -9.19 -0.87
CA GLY A 212 25.06 -9.55 -1.20
C GLY A 212 25.47 -9.08 -2.59
N SER A 213 25.68 -10.02 -3.53
CA SER A 213 26.04 -9.72 -4.92
C SER A 213 24.87 -9.83 -5.90
N GLN A 214 23.64 -10.06 -5.43
CA GLN A 214 22.44 -10.14 -6.27
C GLN A 214 21.98 -8.73 -6.65
N GLY A 215 21.67 -8.47 -7.92
CA GLY A 215 21.24 -7.14 -8.35
C GLY A 215 22.33 -6.07 -8.24
N GLU A 216 21.92 -4.81 -8.16
CA GLU A 216 22.82 -3.66 -8.17
C GLU A 216 22.50 -2.57 -7.13
N ILE A 217 23.35 -1.55 -7.05
CA ILE A 217 23.00 -0.26 -6.45
C ILE A 217 22.81 0.69 -7.62
N ARG A 218 21.57 1.09 -7.90
CA ARG A 218 21.27 1.95 -9.05
C ARG A 218 21.77 3.38 -8.80
N LEU A 219 22.19 4.05 -9.87
CA LEU A 219 22.49 5.50 -9.84
C LEU A 219 21.24 6.37 -10.05
N ASN A 220 20.19 5.77 -10.64
CA ASN A 220 18.90 6.38 -10.90
C ASN A 220 17.85 5.28 -10.67
N CYS A 221 16.83 5.52 -9.84
CA CYS A 221 15.94 4.45 -9.41
C CYS A 221 15.02 3.94 -10.53
N ALA A 222 14.81 4.71 -11.59
CA ALA A 222 13.96 4.36 -12.70
C ALA A 222 14.63 3.48 -13.76
N VAL A 223 15.97 3.47 -13.83
CA VAL A 223 16.72 2.70 -14.84
C VAL A 223 17.82 1.83 -14.23
N PRO A 224 18.03 0.60 -14.74
CA PRO A 224 19.21 -0.19 -14.40
C PRO A 224 20.50 0.50 -14.86
N ASN A 225 21.64 0.29 -14.18
CA ASN A 225 22.90 0.95 -14.53
C ASN A 225 23.42 0.52 -15.91
N ALA A 226 23.21 -0.74 -16.27
CA ALA A 226 23.46 -1.27 -17.61
C ALA A 226 22.12 -1.53 -18.30
N ARG A 227 21.98 -1.04 -19.54
CA ARG A 227 20.76 -1.23 -20.31
C ARG A 227 20.48 -2.73 -20.48
N ALA A 228 19.38 -3.21 -19.93
CA ALA A 228 18.91 -4.56 -20.21
C ALA A 228 18.48 -4.65 -21.68
N GLU A 229 19.10 -5.54 -22.46
CA GLU A 229 18.68 -5.79 -23.84
C GLU A 229 17.22 -6.31 -23.86
N GLY A 230 16.38 -5.71 -24.71
CA GLY A 230 15.00 -6.16 -24.91
C GLY A 230 13.92 -5.56 -24.00
N ILE A 231 14.25 -4.62 -23.11
CA ILE A 231 13.24 -3.92 -22.27
C ILE A 231 12.86 -2.58 -22.91
N GLN A 232 11.59 -2.40 -23.29
CA GLN A 232 11.05 -1.09 -23.68
C GLN A 232 10.86 -0.24 -22.42
N THR A 233 11.65 0.83 -22.29
CA THR A 233 11.44 1.84 -21.25
C THR A 233 10.22 2.70 -21.59
N ALA A 234 9.39 3.02 -20.60
CA ALA A 234 8.26 3.94 -20.78
C ALA A 234 8.78 5.33 -21.24
N GLY A 235 8.10 5.94 -22.21
CA GLY A 235 8.59 7.06 -23.03
C GLY A 235 8.76 8.42 -22.34
N ASN A 236 8.86 8.49 -21.01
CA ASN A 236 8.89 9.75 -20.27
C ASN A 236 10.18 9.99 -19.46
N GLU A 237 11.29 9.33 -19.81
CA GLU A 237 12.58 9.60 -19.17
C GLU A 237 13.60 10.19 -20.12
N GLY A 238 13.91 11.46 -19.88
CA GLY A 238 14.89 12.23 -20.65
C GLY A 238 14.95 13.71 -20.27
N HIS A 239 14.90 14.05 -18.98
CA HIS A 239 15.42 15.34 -18.48
C HIS A 239 16.70 15.14 -17.67
N ALA A 240 17.56 14.24 -18.15
CA ALA A 240 18.94 14.13 -17.73
C ALA A 240 19.85 13.91 -18.96
N SER A 241 19.77 14.86 -19.90
CA SER A 241 20.85 15.11 -20.87
C SER A 241 20.88 16.62 -21.10
N ASN A 242 21.45 17.35 -20.14
CA ASN A 242 22.16 18.63 -20.30
C ASN A 242 22.46 19.22 -18.93
N MET A 243 23.52 18.73 -18.28
CA MET A 243 24.61 19.51 -17.69
C MET A 243 25.70 18.57 -17.20
#